data_AF-A0A563CUQ5-F1
#
_entry.id   AF-A0A563CUQ5-F1
#
_cell.length_a   1.000
_cell.length_b   1.000
_cell.length_c   1.000
_cell.angle_alpha   90.00
_cell.angle_beta   90.00
_cell.angle_gamma   90.00
#
_symmetry.space_group_name_H-M   'P 1'
#
loop_
_entity.id
_entity.type
_entity.pdbx_description
1 polymer ?
#
loop_
_entity_poly.entity_id
_entity_poly.type
_entity_poly.pdbx_seq_one_letter_code
_entity_poly.pdbx_strand_id
1 'polypeptide(L)'
;MLERTTLDKVDHAQEVIEQIRYGEESLEVFREGDHEFKKVKGIVARFSRPGVEPFFVAKILPQSQVLKGATAWMYDGDSFQPFSADAGLRITPDNQVLIAGNDIFAFSESKFIRLFGYDAKQFAVAEEKIAEIEQNFKLKFPEGMTFDALVRDTKSLVSKLQKVNVGLVTQDQVIEQADEMGLELMTDENTGEIIIMDVKDAAKFVNLLNDDYVTSGMTGIRYELKGKKELKDAAPGDMGVPAEL
;
A
#
# COMPACT_ATOMS: atom_id res chain seq x y z
N MET A 1 -12.65 15.84 1.19
CA MET A 1 -12.27 16.29 -0.16
C MET A 1 -12.71 15.20 -1.11
N LEU A 2 -13.47 15.52 -2.16
CA LEU A 2 -13.84 14.54 -3.18
C LEU A 2 -12.63 14.36 -4.09
N GLU A 3 -12.15 13.13 -4.20
CA GLU A 3 -11.08 12.79 -5.13
C GLU A 3 -11.69 12.14 -6.38
N ARG A 4 -11.17 12.53 -7.55
CA ARG A 4 -11.59 11.98 -8.84
C ARG A 4 -10.37 11.35 -9.51
N THR A 5 -10.52 10.10 -9.93
CA THR A 5 -9.55 9.40 -10.78
C THR A 5 -10.30 8.61 -11.85
N THR A 6 -9.57 7.89 -12.69
CA THR A 6 -10.15 7.08 -13.76
C THR A 6 -9.88 5.60 -13.51
N LEU A 7 -10.76 4.74 -14.02
CA LEU A 7 -10.72 3.29 -13.78
C LEU A 7 -9.42 2.66 -14.30
N ASP A 8 -8.93 3.14 -15.44
CA ASP A 8 -7.67 2.73 -16.08
C ASP A 8 -6.41 3.01 -15.25
N LYS A 9 -6.51 3.81 -14.18
CA LYS A 9 -5.40 4.11 -13.27
C LYS A 9 -5.41 3.27 -11.99
N VAL A 10 -6.45 2.47 -11.80
CA VAL A 10 -6.74 1.80 -10.53
C VAL A 10 -6.97 0.32 -10.82
N ASP A 11 -5.87 -0.41 -11.03
CA ASP A 11 -5.86 -1.80 -11.51
C ASP A 11 -6.86 -2.69 -10.76
N HIS A 12 -6.79 -2.73 -9.43
CA HIS A 12 -7.73 -3.54 -8.64
C HIS A 12 -9.20 -3.10 -8.79
N ALA A 13 -9.48 -1.81 -9.00
CA ALA A 13 -10.85 -1.38 -9.25
C ALA A 13 -11.29 -1.81 -10.65
N GLN A 14 -10.42 -1.67 -11.65
CA GLN A 14 -10.67 -2.12 -13.00
C GLN A 14 -10.96 -3.62 -13.05
N GLU A 15 -10.07 -4.43 -12.48
CA GLU A 15 -10.22 -5.89 -12.38
C GLU A 15 -11.55 -6.29 -11.75
N VAL A 16 -11.91 -5.69 -10.60
CA VAL A 16 -13.16 -5.99 -9.90
C VAL A 16 -14.37 -5.63 -10.77
N ILE A 17 -14.36 -4.47 -11.43
CA ILE A 17 -15.49 -4.03 -12.26
C ILE A 17 -15.59 -4.88 -13.53
N GLU A 18 -14.48 -5.23 -14.16
CA GLU A 18 -14.45 -6.12 -15.33
C GLU A 18 -14.94 -7.52 -14.97
N GLN A 19 -14.54 -8.06 -13.82
CA GLN A 19 -15.03 -9.35 -13.32
C GLN A 19 -16.55 -9.31 -13.09
N ILE A 20 -17.09 -8.24 -12.52
CA ILE A 20 -18.55 -8.08 -12.34
C ILE A 20 -19.28 -7.88 -13.69
N ARG A 21 -18.63 -7.25 -14.68
CA ARG A 21 -19.24 -6.97 -15.99
C ARG A 21 -19.24 -8.20 -16.92
N TYR A 22 -18.15 -8.96 -16.93
CA TYR A 22 -17.88 -9.98 -17.94
C TYR A 22 -17.65 -11.39 -17.38
N GLY A 23 -17.33 -11.50 -16.08
CA GLY A 23 -17.03 -12.75 -15.39
C GLY A 23 -18.06 -13.14 -14.34
N GLU A 24 -19.31 -12.68 -14.45
CA GLU A 24 -20.33 -12.92 -13.42
C GLU A 24 -20.55 -14.41 -13.15
N GLU A 25 -20.40 -15.27 -14.18
CA GLU A 25 -20.51 -16.72 -14.05
C GLU A 25 -19.38 -17.36 -13.22
N SER A 26 -18.22 -16.71 -13.12
CA SER A 26 -17.09 -17.18 -12.29
C SER A 26 -17.11 -16.63 -10.87
N LEU A 27 -18.07 -15.75 -10.54
CA LEU A 27 -18.22 -15.23 -9.18
C LEU A 27 -18.84 -16.30 -8.28
N GLU A 28 -18.07 -16.75 -7.29
CA GLU A 28 -18.53 -17.68 -6.30
C GLU A 28 -19.56 -17.03 -5.37
N VAL A 29 -20.61 -17.79 -5.04
CA VAL A 29 -21.57 -17.37 -4.03
C VAL A 29 -20.89 -17.50 -2.67
N PHE A 30 -20.75 -16.37 -1.97
CA PHE A 30 -20.18 -16.35 -0.63
C PHE A 30 -20.95 -17.27 0.33
N ARG A 31 -20.21 -18.15 1.00
CA ARG A 31 -20.70 -19.09 2.04
C ARG A 31 -19.74 -19.08 3.21
N GLU A 32 -20.22 -18.81 4.42
CA GLU A 32 -19.35 -18.65 5.61
C GLU A 32 -18.52 -19.90 5.94
N GLY A 33 -19.03 -21.11 5.63
CA GLY A 33 -18.30 -22.37 5.84
C GLY A 33 -17.13 -22.56 4.87
N ASP A 34 -17.25 -22.03 3.65
CA ASP A 34 -16.26 -22.20 2.58
C ASP A 34 -15.34 -20.97 2.45
N HIS A 35 -15.82 -19.80 2.89
CA HIS A 35 -15.16 -18.51 2.73
C HIS A 35 -14.90 -17.85 4.08
N GLU A 36 -13.65 -17.50 4.32
CA GLU A 36 -13.27 -16.77 5.53
C GLU A 36 -13.71 -15.30 5.43
N PHE A 37 -14.80 -14.93 6.11
CA PHE A 37 -15.32 -13.54 6.12
C PHE A 37 -14.24 -12.49 6.47
N LYS A 38 -13.28 -12.82 7.34
CA LYS A 38 -12.16 -11.94 7.71
C LYS A 38 -11.33 -11.47 6.50
N LYS A 39 -11.35 -12.19 5.37
CA LYS A 39 -10.63 -11.82 4.15
C LYS A 39 -11.43 -10.87 3.25
N VAL A 40 -12.72 -10.66 3.52
CA VAL A 40 -13.57 -9.74 2.75
C VAL A 40 -13.19 -8.29 3.09
N LYS A 41 -12.80 -7.51 2.07
CA LYS A 41 -12.44 -6.09 2.24
C LYS A 41 -13.65 -5.16 2.18
N GLY A 42 -14.66 -5.50 1.37
CA GLY A 42 -15.72 -4.60 0.97
C GLY A 42 -16.86 -5.30 0.23
N ILE A 43 -17.87 -4.51 -0.09
CA ILE A 43 -18.98 -4.89 -0.96
C ILE A 43 -19.02 -3.95 -2.16
N VAL A 44 -19.40 -4.47 -3.32
CA VAL A 44 -19.65 -3.69 -4.54
C VAL A 44 -21.07 -4.00 -5.01
N ALA A 45 -21.87 -2.95 -5.18
CA ALA A 45 -23.23 -3.06 -5.68
C ALA A 45 -23.32 -2.48 -7.09
N ARG A 46 -23.79 -3.29 -8.05
CA ARG A 46 -24.09 -2.89 -9.43
C ARG A 46 -25.52 -2.36 -9.51
N PHE A 47 -25.67 -1.12 -9.95
CA PHE A 47 -26.97 -0.49 -10.21
C PHE A 47 -27.15 -0.40 -11.71
N SER A 48 -28.25 -0.97 -12.22
CA SER A 48 -28.56 -0.96 -13.65
C SER A 48 -30.00 -0.53 -13.89
N ARG A 49 -30.23 0.17 -14.99
CA ARG A 49 -31.56 0.58 -15.47
C ARG A 49 -31.59 0.44 -17.00
N PRO A 50 -32.71 0.01 -17.61
CA PRO A 50 -32.82 -0.04 -19.07
C PRO A 50 -32.43 1.29 -19.72
N GLY A 51 -31.53 1.23 -20.71
CA GLY A 51 -31.07 2.40 -21.47
C GLY A 51 -30.05 3.30 -20.76
N VAL A 52 -29.55 2.91 -19.58
CA VAL A 52 -28.50 3.65 -18.85
C VAL A 52 -27.34 2.70 -18.57
N GLU A 53 -26.11 3.18 -18.76
CA GLU A 53 -24.92 2.39 -18.41
C GLU A 53 -24.92 2.07 -16.90
N PRO A 54 -24.65 0.81 -16.51
CA PRO A 54 -24.55 0.46 -15.10
C PRO A 54 -23.46 1.26 -14.38
N PHE A 55 -23.74 1.63 -13.13
CA PHE A 55 -22.77 2.22 -12.23
C PHE A 55 -22.62 1.35 -10.98
N PHE A 56 -21.52 1.55 -10.26
CA PHE A 56 -21.15 0.72 -9.12
C PHE A 56 -20.92 1.59 -7.89
N VAL A 57 -21.39 1.10 -6.74
CA VAL A 57 -21.06 1.69 -5.44
C VAL A 57 -20.26 0.68 -4.66
N ALA A 58 -19.06 1.05 -4.24
CA ALA A 58 -18.20 0.22 -3.41
C ALA A 58 -18.13 0.78 -1.99
N LYS A 59 -18.18 -0.11 -1.00
CA LYS A 59 -18.05 0.23 0.42
C LYS A 59 -17.13 -0.74 1.13
N ILE A 60 -16.28 -0.23 2.02
CA ILE A 60 -15.53 -1.06 2.97
C ILE A 60 -16.49 -1.83 3.85
N LEU A 61 -16.07 -3.04 4.22
CA LEU A 61 -16.78 -3.89 5.14
C LEU A 61 -15.91 -4.08 6.39
N PRO A 62 -16.06 -3.22 7.42
CA PRO A 62 -15.31 -3.38 8.64
C PRO A 62 -15.67 -4.70 9.30
N GLN A 63 -14.67 -5.49 9.69
CA GLN A 63 -14.89 -6.74 10.42
C GLN A 63 -15.66 -6.54 11.73
N SER A 64 -15.53 -5.37 12.37
CA SER A 64 -16.30 -5.01 13.57
C SER A 64 -17.80 -4.82 13.33
N GLN A 65 -18.23 -4.72 12.08
CA GLN A 65 -19.64 -4.56 11.70
C GLN A 65 -20.33 -5.89 11.36
N VAL A 66 -19.63 -7.00 11.60
CA VAL A 66 -20.09 -8.36 11.36
C VAL A 66 -20.49 -8.97 12.68
N LEU A 67 -21.79 -9.23 12.83
CA LEU A 67 -22.33 -9.99 13.95
C LEU A 67 -22.33 -11.46 13.56
N LYS A 68 -21.56 -12.28 14.30
CA LYS A 68 -21.58 -13.74 14.14
C LYS A 68 -22.73 -14.33 14.94
N GLY A 69 -23.56 -15.16 14.32
CA GLY A 69 -24.81 -15.63 14.93
C GLY A 69 -24.64 -16.42 16.23
N ALA A 70 -23.57 -17.19 16.37
CA ALA A 70 -23.38 -18.09 17.52
C ALA A 70 -23.21 -17.39 18.89
N THR A 71 -22.91 -16.08 18.94
CA THR A 71 -22.68 -15.33 20.19
C THR A 71 -23.40 -13.99 20.26
N ALA A 72 -24.19 -13.64 19.25
CA ALA A 72 -24.88 -12.35 19.20
C ALA A 72 -26.27 -12.43 19.85
N TRP A 73 -26.61 -11.41 20.63
CA TRP A 73 -27.96 -11.16 21.13
C TRP A 73 -28.52 -9.92 20.44
N MET A 74 -29.78 -9.98 20.02
CA MET A 74 -30.51 -8.88 19.40
C MET A 74 -31.56 -8.36 20.37
N TYR A 75 -31.68 -7.04 20.48
CA TYR A 75 -32.82 -6.39 21.12
C TYR A 75 -33.81 -5.98 20.04
N ASP A 76 -35.01 -6.54 20.07
CA ASP A 76 -36.06 -6.29 19.07
C ASP A 76 -36.97 -5.10 19.42
N GLY A 77 -36.73 -4.46 20.57
CA GLY A 77 -37.56 -3.38 21.10
C GLY A 77 -38.30 -3.78 22.39
N ASP A 78 -38.50 -5.07 22.63
CA ASP A 78 -39.21 -5.58 23.79
C ASP A 78 -38.35 -6.54 24.62
N SER A 79 -37.49 -7.34 23.99
CA SER A 79 -36.69 -8.37 24.68
C SER A 79 -35.33 -8.60 24.03
N PHE A 80 -34.37 -9.08 24.83
CA PHE A 80 -33.11 -9.62 24.31
C PHE A 80 -33.33 -11.07 23.88
N GLN A 81 -33.07 -11.37 22.62
CA GLN A 81 -33.17 -12.72 22.07
C GLN A 81 -31.85 -13.12 21.38
N PRO A 82 -31.53 -14.42 21.32
CA PRO A 82 -30.42 -14.89 20.49
C PRO A 82 -30.60 -14.42 19.05
N PHE A 83 -29.53 -13.92 18.43
CA PHE A 83 -29.53 -13.53 17.04
C PHE A 83 -29.77 -14.77 16.16
N SER A 84 -30.87 -14.74 15.39
CA SER A 84 -31.39 -15.93 14.69
C SER A 84 -30.90 -16.11 13.26
N ALA A 85 -30.22 -15.10 12.69
CA ALA A 85 -29.58 -15.21 11.39
C ALA A 85 -28.13 -15.72 11.55
N ASP A 86 -27.61 -16.37 10.52
CA ASP A 86 -26.24 -16.88 10.54
C ASP A 86 -25.21 -15.74 10.67
N ALA A 87 -25.48 -14.60 10.03
CA ALA A 87 -24.70 -13.38 10.16
C ALA A 87 -25.55 -12.11 10.03
N GLY A 88 -25.18 -11.07 10.77
CA GLY A 88 -25.72 -9.72 10.66
C GLY A 88 -24.69 -8.75 10.12
N LEU A 89 -25.05 -7.99 9.08
CA LEU A 89 -24.15 -7.02 8.47
C LEU A 89 -24.69 -5.60 8.63
N ARG A 90 -23.91 -4.73 9.29
CA ARG A 90 -24.21 -3.31 9.32
C ARG A 90 -23.50 -2.60 8.17
N ILE A 91 -24.25 -2.26 7.12
CA ILE A 91 -23.72 -1.40 6.04
C ILE A 91 -23.72 0.05 6.53
N THR A 92 -22.59 0.73 6.40
CA THR A 92 -22.47 2.14 6.75
C THR A 92 -23.25 3.02 5.75
N PRO A 93 -24.00 4.04 6.22
CA PRO A 93 -24.84 4.85 5.35
C PRO A 93 -24.04 5.81 4.46
N ASP A 94 -22.77 6.07 4.79
CA ASP A 94 -21.95 7.05 4.08
C ASP A 94 -21.59 6.61 2.66
N ASN A 95 -21.52 7.57 1.73
CA ASN A 95 -21.02 7.33 0.38
C ASN A 95 -19.49 7.23 0.43
N GLN A 96 -18.94 6.18 -0.18
CA GLN A 96 -17.50 5.89 -0.10
C GLN A 96 -16.85 5.98 -1.47
N VAL A 97 -17.28 5.13 -2.40
CA VAL A 97 -16.78 5.14 -3.79
C VAL A 97 -17.94 4.93 -4.75
N LEU A 98 -18.02 5.77 -5.79
CA LEU A 98 -18.90 5.61 -6.93
C LEU A 98 -18.05 5.43 -8.18
N ILE A 99 -18.36 4.43 -9.00
CA ILE A 99 -17.72 4.16 -10.28
C ILE A 99 -18.78 4.22 -11.37
N ALA A 100 -18.63 5.14 -12.32
CA ALA A 100 -19.58 5.36 -13.41
C ALA A 100 -18.82 5.53 -14.72
N GLY A 101 -19.03 4.61 -15.67
CA GLY A 101 -18.19 4.53 -16.87
C GLY A 101 -16.72 4.35 -16.48
N ASN A 102 -15.87 5.24 -16.99
CA ASN A 102 -14.43 5.27 -16.65
C ASN A 102 -14.09 6.15 -15.45
N ASP A 103 -15.06 6.86 -14.86
CA ASP A 103 -14.81 7.79 -13.75
C ASP A 103 -14.97 7.09 -12.40
N ILE A 104 -14.02 7.35 -11.50
CA ILE A 104 -14.08 6.98 -10.09
C ILE A 104 -14.20 8.25 -9.24
N PHE A 105 -15.24 8.28 -8.41
CA PHE A 105 -15.49 9.32 -7.41
C PHE A 105 -15.25 8.74 -6.01
N ALA A 106 -14.14 9.11 -5.38
CA ALA A 106 -13.79 8.73 -4.02
C ALA A 106 -14.24 9.83 -3.05
N PHE A 107 -15.34 9.57 -2.34
CA PHE A 107 -15.87 10.47 -1.31
C PHE A 107 -15.04 10.39 -0.01
N SER A 108 -14.29 9.30 0.17
CA SER A 108 -13.35 9.10 1.25
C SER A 108 -12.08 8.46 0.71
N GLU A 109 -11.02 9.26 0.56
CA GLU A 109 -9.67 8.85 0.13
C GLU A 109 -9.17 7.65 0.95
N SER A 110 -9.26 7.71 2.28
CA SER A 110 -8.81 6.61 3.14
C SER A 110 -9.56 5.30 2.93
N LYS A 111 -10.86 5.34 2.63
CA LYS A 111 -11.66 4.14 2.34
C LYS A 111 -11.43 3.63 0.92
N PHE A 112 -11.22 4.54 -0.03
CA PHE A 112 -10.85 4.22 -1.39
C PHE A 112 -9.50 3.49 -1.46
N ILE A 113 -8.47 4.02 -0.79
CA ILE A 113 -7.16 3.38 -0.64
C ILE A 113 -7.30 1.99 0.02
N ARG A 114 -8.17 1.84 1.01
CA ARG A 114 -8.37 0.53 1.68
C ARG A 114 -9.08 -0.50 0.79
N LEU A 115 -9.98 -0.05 -0.08
CA LEU A 115 -10.69 -0.93 -1.02
C LEU A 115 -9.78 -1.38 -2.16
N PHE A 116 -9.12 -0.41 -2.81
CA PHE A 116 -8.46 -0.64 -4.10
C PHE A 116 -6.94 -0.50 -4.06
N GLY A 117 -6.35 -0.07 -2.94
CA GLY A 117 -4.90 0.05 -2.78
C GLY A 117 -4.27 1.26 -3.46
N TYR A 118 -5.06 2.09 -4.13
CA TYR A 118 -4.58 3.23 -4.91
C TYR A 118 -4.55 4.52 -4.08
N ASP A 119 -3.37 5.13 -3.96
CA ASP A 119 -3.12 6.40 -3.28
C ASP A 119 -2.43 7.37 -4.26
N ALA A 120 -3.21 8.21 -4.94
CA ALA A 120 -2.72 9.08 -6.01
C ALA A 120 -1.54 9.96 -5.58
N LYS A 121 -1.54 10.43 -4.32
CA LYS A 121 -0.48 11.30 -3.80
C LYS A 121 0.80 10.53 -3.60
N GLN A 122 0.73 9.34 -3.00
CA GLN A 122 1.92 8.50 -2.83
C GLN A 122 2.48 8.05 -4.18
N PHE A 123 1.61 7.72 -5.15
CA PHE A 123 2.06 7.37 -6.49
C PHE A 123 2.72 8.54 -7.21
N ALA A 124 2.17 9.75 -7.13
CA ALA A 124 2.80 10.94 -7.73
C ALA A 124 4.19 11.23 -7.14
N VAL A 125 4.35 11.13 -5.83
CA VAL A 125 5.67 11.28 -5.18
C VAL A 125 6.61 10.14 -5.57
N ALA A 126 6.11 8.91 -5.69
CA ALA A 126 6.91 7.78 -6.12
C ALA A 126 7.39 7.96 -7.57
N GLU A 127 6.55 8.44 -8.48
CA GLU A 127 6.91 8.77 -9.88
C GLU A 127 8.03 9.81 -9.96
N GLU A 128 7.92 10.90 -9.17
CA GLU A 128 8.96 11.92 -9.11
C GLU A 128 10.30 11.32 -8.61
N LYS A 129 10.24 10.47 -7.58
CA LYS A 129 11.42 9.81 -7.02
C LYS A 129 12.02 8.77 -7.97
N ILE A 130 11.20 8.03 -8.70
CA ILE A 130 11.66 7.10 -9.74
C ILE A 130 12.39 7.87 -10.82
N ALA A 131 11.83 8.97 -11.32
CA ALA A 131 12.47 9.80 -12.33
C ALA A 131 13.80 10.41 -11.84
N GLU A 132 13.87 10.84 -10.58
CA GLU A 132 15.10 11.33 -9.95
C GLU A 132 16.15 10.20 -9.81
N ILE A 133 15.72 8.98 -9.47
CA ILE A 133 16.59 7.80 -9.40
C ILE A 133 17.13 7.45 -10.78
N GLU A 134 16.29 7.39 -11.81
CA GLU A 134 16.70 7.05 -13.18
C GLU A 134 17.64 8.11 -13.78
N GLN A 135 17.61 9.36 -13.29
CA GLN A 135 18.55 10.40 -13.67
C GLN A 135 19.91 10.28 -12.97
N ASN A 136 19.92 9.87 -11.69
CA ASN A 136 21.13 9.86 -10.86
C ASN A 136 21.84 8.50 -10.83
N PHE A 137 21.13 7.41 -11.13
CA PHE A 137 21.62 6.04 -11.06
C PHE A 137 21.44 5.33 -12.39
N LYS A 138 22.49 4.61 -12.81
CA LYS A 138 22.45 3.78 -14.00
C LYS A 138 21.96 2.38 -13.62
N LEU A 139 20.67 2.15 -13.87
CA LEU A 139 20.01 0.88 -13.56
C LEU A 139 19.77 0.07 -14.84
N LYS A 140 19.99 -1.23 -14.76
CA LYS A 140 19.77 -2.19 -15.84
C LYS A 140 18.71 -3.20 -15.44
N PHE A 141 17.75 -3.43 -16.33
CA PHE A 141 16.61 -4.32 -16.10
C PHE A 141 16.54 -5.42 -17.17
N PRO A 142 15.97 -6.59 -16.85
CA PRO A 142 15.55 -7.57 -17.85
C PRO A 142 14.59 -6.96 -18.89
N GLU A 143 14.53 -7.54 -20.09
CA GLU A 143 13.62 -7.09 -21.14
C GLU A 143 12.16 -7.07 -20.66
N GLY A 144 11.46 -5.96 -20.91
CA GLY A 144 10.06 -5.77 -20.53
C GLY A 144 9.83 -5.39 -19.05
N MET A 145 10.89 -5.22 -18.26
CA MET A 145 10.80 -4.79 -16.87
C MET A 145 11.27 -3.35 -16.71
N THR A 146 10.60 -2.59 -15.84
CA THR A 146 10.98 -1.22 -15.47
C THR A 146 10.97 -1.07 -13.94
N PHE A 147 11.73 -0.10 -13.43
CA PHE A 147 11.71 0.19 -11.99
C PHE A 147 10.32 0.60 -11.51
N ASP A 148 9.63 1.42 -12.32
CA ASP A 148 8.25 1.85 -12.07
C ASP A 148 7.30 0.66 -11.88
N ALA A 149 7.32 -0.34 -12.76
CA ALA A 149 6.46 -1.51 -12.65
C ALA A 149 6.72 -2.29 -11.34
N LEU A 150 7.99 -2.50 -10.98
CA LEU A 150 8.36 -3.19 -9.73
C LEU A 150 7.88 -2.45 -8.47
N VAL A 151 7.97 -1.11 -8.50
CA VAL A 151 7.57 -0.25 -7.39
C VAL A 151 6.06 -0.20 -7.24
N ARG A 152 5.31 0.01 -8.33
CA ARG A 152 3.85 0.24 -8.26
C ARG A 152 3.09 -0.94 -7.68
N ASP A 153 3.50 -2.15 -8.01
CA ASP A 153 2.88 -3.38 -7.49
C ASP A 153 3.22 -3.64 -6.02
N THR A 154 4.19 -2.90 -5.47
CA THR A 154 4.75 -3.15 -4.15
C THR A 154 4.54 -1.97 -3.21
N LYS A 155 3.43 -1.99 -2.46
CA LYS A 155 3.06 -0.93 -1.51
C LYS A 155 4.18 -0.53 -0.53
N SER A 156 5.00 -1.49 -0.08
CA SER A 156 6.12 -1.20 0.82
C SER A 156 7.22 -0.38 0.13
N LEU A 157 7.49 -0.60 -1.17
CA LEU A 157 8.43 0.21 -1.96
C LEU A 157 7.90 1.62 -2.19
N VAL A 158 6.62 1.76 -2.59
CA VAL A 158 5.97 3.06 -2.71
C VAL A 158 6.12 3.86 -1.41
N SER A 159 5.88 3.22 -0.26
CA SER A 159 6.01 3.84 1.06
C SER A 159 7.45 4.19 1.43
N LYS A 160 8.45 3.40 1.00
CA LYS A 160 9.86 3.68 1.23
C LYS A 160 10.34 4.86 0.38
N LEU A 161 9.95 4.93 -0.90
CA LEU A 161 10.31 6.04 -1.79
C LEU A 161 9.85 7.41 -1.26
N GLN A 162 8.74 7.47 -0.52
CA GLN A 162 8.30 8.72 0.14
C GLN A 162 9.36 9.32 1.09
N LYS A 163 10.28 8.49 1.58
CA LYS A 163 11.32 8.88 2.57
C LYS A 163 12.71 8.97 1.95
N VAL A 164 12.89 8.47 0.73
CA VAL A 164 14.19 8.45 0.06
C VAL A 164 14.57 9.86 -0.37
N ASN A 165 15.79 10.24 -0.04
CA ASN A 165 16.41 11.43 -0.58
C ASN A 165 17.52 11.01 -1.56
N VAL A 166 17.17 10.99 -2.85
CA VAL A 166 17.99 10.44 -3.94
C VAL A 166 19.33 11.17 -4.07
N GLY A 167 19.38 12.46 -3.74
CA GLY A 167 20.59 13.28 -3.86
C GLY A 167 21.61 13.14 -2.72
N LEU A 168 21.35 12.34 -1.68
CA LEU A 168 22.28 12.21 -0.54
C LEU A 168 23.46 11.28 -0.81
N VAL A 169 23.29 10.32 -1.71
CA VAL A 169 24.28 9.27 -1.98
C VAL A 169 24.49 9.12 -3.48
N THR A 170 25.71 8.77 -3.87
CA THR A 170 26.09 8.49 -5.25
C THR A 170 25.98 7.00 -5.55
N GLN A 171 25.99 6.63 -6.84
CA GLN A 171 25.99 5.23 -7.27
C GLN A 171 27.16 4.44 -6.68
N ASP A 172 28.37 4.99 -6.67
CA ASP A 172 29.56 4.33 -6.13
C ASP A 172 29.43 4.07 -4.64
N GLN A 173 28.90 5.02 -3.88
CA GLN A 173 28.64 4.85 -2.44
C GLN A 173 27.59 3.76 -2.17
N VAL A 174 26.57 3.64 -3.02
CA VAL A 174 25.56 2.58 -2.89
C VAL A 174 26.18 1.20 -3.13
N ILE A 175 27.07 1.07 -4.13
CA ILE A 175 27.76 -0.18 -4.45
C ILE A 175 28.75 -0.55 -3.33
N GLU A 176 29.58 0.41 -2.89
CA GLU A 176 30.53 0.21 -1.79
C GLU A 176 29.82 -0.22 -0.51
N GLN A 177 28.72 0.45 -0.15
CA GLN A 177 27.92 0.08 1.02
C GLN A 177 27.30 -1.32 0.88
N ALA A 178 26.87 -1.72 -0.33
CA ALA A 178 26.36 -3.06 -0.57
C ALA A 178 27.44 -4.13 -0.32
N ASP A 179 28.65 -3.91 -0.85
CA ASP A 179 29.80 -4.80 -0.67
C ASP A 179 30.22 -4.88 0.80
N GLU A 180 30.34 -3.73 1.48
CA GLU A 180 30.66 -3.67 2.90
C GLU A 180 29.64 -4.45 3.73
N MET A 181 28.35 -4.29 3.43
CA MET A 181 27.27 -4.97 4.13
C MET A 181 27.07 -6.41 3.69
N GLY A 182 27.80 -6.90 2.68
CA GLY A 182 27.68 -8.25 2.15
C GLY A 182 26.30 -8.51 1.53
N LEU A 183 25.72 -7.47 0.95
CA LEU A 183 24.45 -7.53 0.25
C LEU A 183 24.72 -7.92 -1.20
N GLU A 184 24.01 -8.92 -1.70
CA GLU A 184 24.08 -9.30 -3.11
C GLU A 184 23.34 -8.25 -3.96
N LEU A 185 24.08 -7.19 -4.33
CA LEU A 185 23.68 -6.20 -5.33
C LEU A 185 24.55 -6.39 -6.56
N MET A 186 23.97 -6.87 -7.65
CA MET A 186 24.72 -7.17 -8.87
C MET A 186 25.03 -5.89 -9.64
N THR A 187 26.26 -5.80 -10.13
CA THR A 187 26.70 -4.73 -11.03
C THR A 187 27.22 -5.34 -12.33
N ASP A 188 26.96 -4.67 -13.45
CA ASP A 188 27.50 -5.06 -14.75
C ASP A 188 28.98 -4.65 -14.81
N GLU A 189 29.88 -5.64 -14.88
CA GLU A 189 31.33 -5.42 -14.83
C GLU A 189 31.87 -4.50 -15.95
N ASN A 190 31.17 -4.40 -17.08
CA ASN A 190 31.62 -3.62 -18.23
C ASN A 190 31.13 -2.17 -18.21
N THR A 191 29.96 -1.95 -17.62
CA THR A 191 29.24 -0.67 -17.70
C THR A 191 29.07 0.02 -16.33
N GLY A 192 29.29 -0.73 -15.25
CA GLY A 192 29.09 -0.29 -13.86
C GLY A 192 27.62 -0.15 -13.47
N GLU A 193 26.68 -0.59 -14.32
CA GLU A 193 25.23 -0.45 -14.08
C GLU A 193 24.76 -1.40 -12.99
N ILE A 194 23.86 -0.93 -12.11
CA ILE A 194 23.24 -1.78 -11.09
C ILE A 194 22.15 -2.63 -11.76
N ILE A 195 22.24 -3.94 -11.64
CA ILE A 195 21.30 -4.87 -12.26
C ILE A 195 20.16 -5.17 -11.28
N ILE A 196 18.94 -4.82 -11.67
CA ILE A 196 17.71 -5.08 -10.91
C ILE A 196 16.92 -6.18 -11.61
N MET A 197 16.98 -7.41 -11.08
CA MET A 197 16.31 -8.57 -11.71
C MET A 197 14.86 -8.75 -11.29
N ASP A 198 14.54 -8.37 -10.04
CA ASP A 198 13.23 -8.58 -9.45
C ASP A 198 12.90 -7.52 -8.38
N VAL A 199 11.74 -7.68 -7.76
CA VAL A 199 11.26 -6.82 -6.67
C VAL A 199 12.17 -6.85 -5.44
N LYS A 200 12.90 -7.94 -5.19
CA LYS A 200 13.80 -8.05 -4.03
C LYS A 200 15.04 -7.21 -4.26
N ASP A 201 15.59 -7.23 -5.46
CA ASP A 201 16.74 -6.38 -5.81
C ASP A 201 16.34 -4.90 -5.79
N ALA A 202 15.17 -4.55 -6.31
CA ALA A 202 14.61 -3.20 -6.19
C ALA A 202 14.47 -2.78 -4.71
N ALA A 203 14.00 -3.68 -3.84
CA ALA A 203 13.89 -3.42 -2.41
C ALA A 203 15.24 -3.21 -1.73
N LYS A 204 16.25 -4.02 -2.03
CA LYS A 204 17.61 -3.84 -1.52
C LYS A 204 18.19 -2.49 -1.96
N PHE A 205 18.06 -2.15 -3.24
CA PHE A 205 18.54 -0.88 -3.77
C PHE A 205 17.87 0.31 -3.07
N VAL A 206 16.54 0.31 -2.93
CA VAL A 206 15.81 1.37 -2.21
C VAL A 206 16.23 1.45 -0.73
N ASN A 207 16.48 0.31 -0.08
CA ASN A 207 16.97 0.26 1.30
C ASN A 207 18.37 0.86 1.44
N LEU A 208 19.25 0.63 0.46
CA LEU A 208 20.57 1.24 0.41
C LEU A 208 20.47 2.76 0.24
N LEU A 209 19.63 3.23 -0.69
CA LEU A 209 19.38 4.66 -0.87
C LEU A 209 18.82 5.32 0.40
N ASN A 210 18.02 4.58 1.17
CA ASN A 210 17.48 5.04 2.43
C ASN A 210 18.40 4.71 3.63
N ASP A 211 19.64 4.24 3.44
CA ASP A 211 20.54 3.89 4.55
C ASP A 211 19.86 3.05 5.66
N ASP A 212 19.13 2.01 5.24
CA ASP A 212 18.38 1.12 6.15
C ASP A 212 19.22 -0.06 6.62
N TYR A 213 20.50 -0.17 6.23
CA TYR A 213 21.40 -1.24 6.64
C TYR A 213 22.44 -0.71 7.63
N VAL A 214 22.50 -1.31 8.82
CA VAL A 214 23.43 -0.87 9.88
C VAL A 214 24.20 -2.04 10.47
N THR A 215 25.46 -1.79 10.83
CA THR A 215 26.25 -2.70 11.66
C THR A 215 26.20 -2.23 13.11
N SER A 216 25.80 -3.11 14.03
CA SER A 216 25.81 -2.82 15.46
C SER A 216 27.24 -2.67 15.97
N GLY A 217 27.59 -1.49 16.49
CA GLY A 217 28.91 -1.25 17.08
C GLY A 217 29.23 -2.09 18.32
N MET A 218 28.21 -2.64 18.98
CA MET A 218 28.38 -3.48 20.19
C MET A 218 28.58 -4.96 19.86
N THR A 219 27.89 -5.46 18.83
CA THR A 219 27.85 -6.91 18.52
C THR A 219 28.50 -7.27 17.19
N GLY A 220 28.77 -6.29 16.32
CA GLY A 220 29.21 -6.50 14.94
C GLY A 220 28.14 -7.12 14.02
N ILE A 221 26.94 -7.37 14.53
CA ILE A 221 25.84 -7.96 13.76
C ILE A 221 25.21 -6.89 12.85
N ARG A 222 24.91 -7.29 11.61
CA ARG A 222 24.27 -6.46 10.59
C ARG A 222 22.75 -6.59 10.65
N TYR A 223 22.06 -5.47 10.50
CA TYR A 223 20.60 -5.40 10.57
C TYR A 223 20.02 -4.61 9.40
N GLU A 224 18.86 -5.05 8.91
CA GLU A 224 17.95 -4.20 8.15
C GLU A 224 17.00 -3.50 9.13
N LEU A 225 17.02 -2.17 9.11
CA LEU A 225 16.18 -1.33 9.95
C LEU A 225 14.75 -1.32 9.42
N LYS A 226 13.79 -1.55 10.32
CA LYS A 226 12.35 -1.35 10.01
C LYS A 226 11.91 0.10 10.14
N GLY A 227 12.75 0.95 10.74
CA GLY A 227 12.50 2.36 10.91
C GLY A 227 13.66 3.03 11.63
N LYS A 228 13.96 4.26 11.24
CA LYS A 228 15.00 5.10 11.81
C LYS A 228 14.40 6.41 12.32
N LYS A 229 14.97 6.94 13.39
CA LYS A 229 14.64 8.25 13.95
C LYS A 229 15.95 8.99 14.15
N GLU A 230 16.09 10.13 13.50
CA GLU A 230 17.23 11.01 13.71
C GLU A 230 17.28 11.44 15.17
N LEU A 231 18.44 11.27 15.79
CA LEU A 231 18.71 11.80 17.11
C LEU A 231 19.05 13.28 16.94
N LYS A 232 18.32 14.14 17.64
CA LYS A 232 18.73 15.54 17.77
C LYS A 232 19.81 15.59 18.82
N ASP A 233 20.93 16.24 18.50
CA ASP A 233 21.93 16.56 19.52
C ASP A 233 21.26 17.32 20.66
N ALA A 234 21.56 16.92 21.90
CA ALA A 234 21.17 17.71 23.05
C ALA A 234 21.87 19.06 22.92
N ALA A 235 21.10 20.13 22.70
CA ALA A 235 21.66 21.47 22.65
C ALA A 235 22.45 21.73 23.94
N PRO A 236 23.70 22.22 23.86
CA PRO A 236 24.48 22.58 25.03
C PRO A 236 23.86 23.82 25.68
N GLY A 237 22.86 23.61 26.53
CA GLY A 237 22.08 24.69 27.14
C GLY A 237 20.97 24.21 28.09
N ASP A 238 20.57 22.94 28.02
CA ASP A 238 19.54 22.38 28.92
C ASP A 238 20.14 21.63 30.14
N MET A 239 21.30 22.08 30.61
CA MET A 239 21.70 21.81 31.99
C MET A 239 21.00 22.83 32.86
N GLY A 240 19.79 22.46 33.31
CA GLY A 240 18.95 23.25 34.20
C GLY A 240 19.77 23.94 35.28
N VAL A 241 19.70 25.27 35.29
CA VAL A 241 20.21 26.08 36.39
C VAL A 241 19.52 25.58 37.66
N PRO A 242 20.27 25.13 38.69
CA PRO A 242 19.65 24.82 39.97
C PRO A 242 19.01 26.11 40.49
N ALA A 243 17.71 26.06 40.79
CA ALA A 243 17.06 27.15 41.50
C ALA A 243 17.74 27.30 42.87
N GLU A 244 18.58 28.33 43.02
CA GLU A 244 19.07 28.75 44.33
C GLU A 244 17.90 29.31 45.15
N LEU A 245 17.94 28.96 46.44
CA LEU A 245 16.93 29.12 47.49
C LEU A 245 16.55 30.56 47.81
#